data_AF-A0A969ES70-F1
#
_entry.id   AF-A0A969ES70-F1
#
_cell.length_a   1.000
_cell.length_b   1.000
_cell.length_c   1.000
_cell.angle_alpha   90.00
_cell.angle_beta   90.00
_cell.angle_gamma   90.00
#
_symmetry.space_group_name_H-M   'P 1'
#
loop_
_entity.id
_entity.type
_entity.pdbx_description
1 polymer ?
#
loop_
_entity_poly.entity_id
_entity_poly.type
_entity_poly.pdbx_seq_one_letter_code
_entity_poly.pdbx_strand_id
1 'polypeptide(L)' 'MRTVQITLEDELVQAVDQMAGQLNLSRSAFTRDALRAALAKLELQAREQQHRRGYLQQPVTSGEFDDWEDQQVWGD' A
#
# COMPACT_ATOMS: atom_id res chain seq x y z
N MET A 1 -12.96 15.21 12.69
CA MET A 1 -13.38 14.52 11.45
C MET A 1 -14.18 15.49 10.62
N ARG A 2 -14.06 15.46 9.29
CA ARG A 2 -14.87 16.29 8.39
C ARG A 2 -15.83 15.38 7.62
N THR A 3 -17.12 15.70 7.62
CA THR A 3 -18.12 14.98 6.83
C THR A 3 -18.11 15.51 5.41
N VAL A 4 -18.05 14.59 4.44
CA VAL A 4 -18.13 14.89 3.02
C VAL A 4 -19.24 14.03 2.42
N GLN A 5 -19.94 14.57 1.42
CA GLN A 5 -20.87 13.79 0.60
C GLN A 5 -20.09 13.21 -0.59
N ILE A 6 -20.31 11.93 -0.86
CA ILE A 6 -19.70 11.20 -1.97
C ILE A 6 -20.83 10.44 -2.67
N THR A 7 -20.86 10.51 -3.99
CA THR A 7 -21.77 9.70 -4.80
C THR A 7 -21.05 8.43 -5.21
N LEU A 8 -21.68 7.29 -4.98
CA LEU A 8 -21.19 5.95 -5.30
C LEU A 8 -22.29 5.21 -6.04
N GLU A 9 -21.91 4.24 -6.88
CA GLU A 9 -22.84 3.35 -7.53
C GLU A 9 -23.58 2.48 -6.50
N ASP A 10 -24.87 2.24 -6.72
CA ASP A 10 -25.72 1.50 -5.78
C ASP A 10 -25.17 0.11 -5.44
N GLU A 11 -24.60 -0.58 -6.43
CA GLU A 11 -23.96 -1.89 -6.25
C GLU A 11 -22.78 -1.83 -5.28
N LEU A 12 -21.98 -0.76 -5.36
CA LEU A 12 -20.85 -0.55 -4.46
C LEU A 12 -21.32 -0.25 -3.03
N VAL A 13 -22.39 0.54 -2.89
CA VAL A 13 -23.00 0.81 -1.58
C VAL A 13 -23.51 -0.48 -0.93
N GLN A 14 -24.17 -1.36 -1.71
CA GLN A 14 -24.63 -2.65 -1.21
C GLN A 14 -23.48 -3.55 -0.77
N ALA A 15 -22.39 -3.60 -1.53
CA ALA A 15 -21.20 -4.37 -1.17
C ALA A 15 -20.54 -3.83 0.11
N VAL A 16 -20.43 -2.49 0.25
CA VAL A 16 -19.93 -1.85 1.47
C VAL A 16 -20.80 -2.20 2.67
N ASP A 17 -22.12 -2.18 2.53
CA ASP A 17 -23.06 -2.49 3.60
C ASP A 17 -22.94 -3.93 4.09
N GLN A 18 -22.87 -4.87 3.14
CA GLN A 18 -22.69 -6.28 3.45
C GLN A 18 -21.38 -6.52 4.22
N MET A 19 -20.27 -5.96 3.73
CA MET A 19 -18.96 -6.14 4.34
C MET A 19 -18.84 -5.43 5.69
N ALA A 20 -19.38 -4.23 5.81
CA ALA A 20 -19.44 -3.51 7.08
C ALA A 20 -20.24 -4.31 8.12
N GLY A 21 -21.38 -4.90 7.72
CA GLY A 21 -22.17 -5.79 8.58
C GLY A 21 -21.41 -7.04 9.02
N GLN A 22 -20.73 -7.72 8.09
CA GLN A 22 -19.92 -8.91 8.40
C GLN A 22 -18.77 -8.62 9.37
N LEU A 23 -18.15 -7.44 9.25
CA LEU A 23 -17.03 -7.02 10.10
C LEU A 23 -17.47 -6.27 11.36
N ASN A 24 -18.79 -6.13 11.58
CA ASN A 24 -19.37 -5.36 12.68
C ASN A 24 -18.85 -3.91 12.76
N LEU A 25 -18.65 -3.29 11.58
CA LEU A 25 -18.22 -1.91 11.40
C LEU A 25 -19.38 -1.06 10.92
N SER A 26 -19.34 0.24 11.21
CA SER A 26 -20.21 1.18 10.51
C SER A 26 -19.75 1.36 9.06
N ARG A 27 -20.67 1.71 8.15
CA ARG A 27 -20.34 2.06 6.76
C ARG A 27 -19.19 3.07 6.69
N SER A 28 -19.26 4.13 7.48
CA SER A 28 -18.23 5.18 7.50
C SER A 28 -16.88 4.72 8.08
N ALA A 29 -16.87 3.72 8.97
CA ALA A 29 -15.64 3.10 9.43
C ALA A 29 -15.00 2.27 8.31
N PHE A 30 -15.79 1.38 7.70
CA PHE A 30 -15.33 0.55 6.59
C PHE A 30 -14.81 1.38 5.41
N THR A 31 -15.59 2.36 4.92
CA THR A 31 -15.17 3.21 3.80
C THR A 31 -13.89 3.98 4.11
N ARG A 32 -13.73 4.46 5.35
CA ARG A 32 -12.53 5.19 5.76
C ARG A 32 -11.30 4.28 5.79
N ASP A 33 -11.43 3.06 6.28
CA ASP A 33 -10.32 2.12 6.33
C ASP A 33 -9.93 1.64 4.93
N ALA A 34 -10.91 1.39 4.06
CA ALA A 34 -10.68 1.10 2.65
C ALA A 34 -9.95 2.25 1.93
N LEU A 35 -10.37 3.50 2.15
CA LEU A 35 -9.70 4.67 1.58
C LEU A 35 -8.26 4.82 2.08
N ARG A 36 -7.99 4.60 3.37
CA ARG A 36 -6.64 4.62 3.91
C ARG A 36 -5.76 3.54 3.28
N ALA A 37 -6.29 2.33 3.16
CA ALA A 37 -5.56 1.22 2.54
C ALA A 37 -5.24 1.51 1.06
N ALA A 38 -6.19 2.10 0.33
CA ALA A 38 -5.97 2.50 -1.06
C ALA A 38 -4.85 3.56 -1.19
N LEU A 39 -4.86 4.59 -0.34
CA LEU A 39 -3.81 5.62 -0.32
C LEU A 39 -2.44 5.04 0.02
N ALA A 40 -2.35 4.19 1.04
CA ALA A 40 -1.11 3.52 1.41
C ALA A 40 -0.56 2.64 0.29
N LYS A 41 -1.44 1.92 -0.43
CA LYS A 41 -1.06 1.13 -1.60
C LYS A 41 -0.49 2.00 -2.72
N LEU A 42 -1.10 3.15 -3.01
CA LEU A 42 -0.60 4.08 -4.03
C LEU A 42 0.78 4.63 -3.64
N GLU A 43 0.99 4.98 -2.37
CA GLU A 43 2.28 5.45 -1.88
C GLU A 43 3.36 4.36 -2.02
N LEU A 44 3.06 3.13 -1.64
CA LEU A 44 3.98 2.00 -1.80
C LEU A 44 4.35 1.79 -3.27
N GLN A 45 3.36 1.78 -4.16
CA GLN A 45 3.58 1.62 -5.60
C GLN A 45 4.46 2.75 -6.17
N ALA A 46 4.29 3.98 -5.70
CA ALA A 46 5.14 5.10 -6.13
C ALA A 46 6.60 4.90 -5.69
N ARG A 47 6.83 4.42 -4.46
CA ARG A 47 8.18 4.11 -3.95
C ARG A 47 8.82 2.96 -4.71
N GLU A 48 8.09 1.88 -4.97
CA GLU A 48 8.57 0.76 -5.78
C GLU A 48 8.97 1.20 -7.20
N GLN A 49 8.16 2.05 -7.84
CA GLN A 49 8.48 2.62 -9.14
C GLN A 49 9.72 3.53 -9.08
N GLN A 50 9.90 4.30 -8.00
CA GLN A 50 11.10 5.08 -7.79
C GLN A 50 12.34 4.18 -7.65
N HIS A 51 12.28 3.15 -6.82
CA HIS A 51 13.38 2.19 -6.66
C HIS A 51 13.73 1.53 -7.99
N ARG A 52 12.74 1.01 -8.72
CA ARG A 52 12.95 0.39 -10.04
C ARG A 52 13.61 1.36 -11.02
N ARG A 53 13.15 2.61 -11.08
CA ARG A 53 13.78 3.64 -11.93
C ARG A 53 15.22 3.91 -11.50
N GLY A 54 15.49 3.95 -10.20
CA GLY A 54 16.86 4.09 -9.67
C GLY A 54 17.77 2.99 -10.18
N TYR A 55 17.39 1.72 -10.02
CA TYR A 55 18.19 0.59 -10.48
C TYR A 55 18.35 0.51 -12.01
N LEU A 56 17.37 0.99 -12.78
CA LEU A 56 17.50 1.06 -14.23
C LEU A 56 18.42 2.20 -14.69
N GLN A 57 18.42 3.32 -13.97
CA GLN A 57 19.27 4.48 -14.30
C GLN A 57 20.71 4.28 -13.84
N GLN A 58 20.89 3.66 -12.68
CA GLN A 58 22.18 3.32 -12.10
C GLN A 58 22.20 1.82 -11.82
N PRO A 59 22.49 1.00 -12.84
CA PRO A 59 22.63 -0.44 -12.65
C PRO A 59 23.82 -0.73 -11.73
N VAL A 60 23.67 -1.78 -10.92
CA VAL A 60 24.73 -2.25 -10.04
C VAL A 60 25.95 -2.65 -10.86
N THR A 61 27.10 -2.13 -10.49
CA THR A 61 28.38 -2.49 -11.08
C THR A 61 29.00 -3.67 -10.32
N SER A 62 29.75 -4.53 -11.01
CA SER A 62 30.50 -5.60 -10.36
C SER A 62 31.45 -5.01 -9.31
N GLY A 63 31.50 -5.55 -8.09
CA GLY A 63 32.32 -5.00 -7.02
C GLY A 63 31.64 -3.97 -6.13
N GLU A 64 30.45 -3.47 -6.49
CA GLU A 64 29.82 -2.34 -5.79
C GLU A 64 29.30 -2.70 -4.38
N PHE A 65 28.92 -3.96 -4.16
CA PHE A 65 28.39 -4.43 -2.87
C PHE A 65 29.16 -5.60 -2.28
N ASP A 66 30.28 -6.00 -2.89
CA ASP A 66 31.04 -7.20 -2.52
C ASP A 66 31.58 -7.09 -1.07
N ASP A 67 31.93 -5.88 -0.60
CA ASP A 67 32.38 -5.62 0.78
C ASP A 67 31.29 -5.87 1.86
N TRP A 68 30.02 -6.00 1.45
CA TRP A 68 28.89 -6.24 2.35
C TRP A 68 28.59 -7.73 2.55
N GLU A 69 29.06 -8.60 1.65
CA GLU A 69 28.82 -10.06 1.73
C GLU A 69 29.50 -10.67 2.95
N ASP A 70 30.73 -10.25 3.26
CA ASP A 70 31.52 -10.73 4.41
C ASP A 70 30.92 -10.33 5.77
N GLN A 71 29.93 -9.42 5.79
CA GLN A 71 29.30 -8.90 7.00
C GLN A 71 27.93 -9.56 7.30
N GLN A 72 27.41 -10.40 6.40
CA GLN A 72 26.13 -11.09 6.61
C GLN A 72 26.26 -12.31 7.55
N VAL A 73 26.42 -12.05 8.84
CA VAL A 73 26.31 -13.11 9.86
C VAL A 73 24.84 -13.20 10.31
N TRP A 74 24.08 -14.06 9.65
CA TRP A 74 22.77 -14.48 10.16
C TRP A 74 23.03 -15.54 11.23
N GLY A 75 22.85 -15.19 12.50
CA GLY A 75 22.99 -16.15 13.61
C GLY A 75 22.06 -17.36 13.46
N ASP A 76 22.38 -18.45 14.18
CA ASP A 76 21.58 -19.69 14.23
C ASP A 76 20.12 -19.46 14.66
#